data_AF-A0A7W6BTP4-F1
#
_entry.id   AF-A0A7W6BTP4-F1
#
_cell.length_a   1.000
_cell.length_b   1.000
_cell.length_c   1.000
_cell.angle_alpha   90.00
_cell.angle_beta   90.00
_cell.angle_gamma   90.00
#
_symmetry.space_group_name_H-M   'P 1'
#
loop_
_entity.id
_entity.type
_entity.pdbx_description
1 polymer ?
#
loop_
_entity_poly.entity_id
_entity_poly.type
_entity_poly.pdbx_seq_one_letter_code
_entity_poly.pdbx_strand_id
1 'polypeptide(L)'
;MTDFDPTAAKARISRKQPPQIELRWRDENYGSVHAVAAFRNYVGTFDWSERTHRRFRGCLKRAGFAFHYGRCAYIAHQGDSAERKYALCDELAAAGFEIVHGDVRTGQ
;
A
#
# COMPACT_ATOMS: atom_id res chain seq x y z
N MET A 1 -25.51 8.21 -44.16
CA MET A 1 -24.53 9.13 -43.54
C MET A 1 -24.81 9.08 -42.06
N THR A 2 -24.18 8.13 -41.36
CA THR A 2 -24.52 7.79 -39.98
C THR A 2 -23.68 8.66 -39.05
N ASP A 3 -24.35 9.46 -38.24
CA ASP A 3 -23.77 10.32 -37.20
C ASP A 3 -22.84 9.50 -36.29
N PHE A 4 -21.55 9.83 -36.32
CA PHE A 4 -20.59 9.41 -35.32
C PHE A 4 -20.72 10.40 -34.17
N ASP A 5 -21.42 10.01 -33.10
CA ASP A 5 -21.46 10.77 -31.84
C ASP A 5 -20.13 10.58 -31.08
N PRO A 6 -19.26 11.61 -30.99
CA PRO A 6 -17.97 11.50 -30.32
C PRO A 6 -18.09 11.59 -28.78
N THR A 7 -19.30 11.79 -28.24
CA THR A 7 -19.57 12.01 -26.82
C THR A 7 -19.64 10.68 -26.06
N ALA A 8 -20.09 9.60 -26.72
CA ALA A 8 -20.10 8.25 -26.16
C ALA A 8 -18.70 7.65 -25.90
N ALA A 9 -17.64 8.20 -26.52
CA ALA A 9 -16.26 7.73 -26.36
C ALA A 9 -15.60 8.16 -25.03
N LYS A 10 -16.21 9.09 -24.26
CA LYS A 10 -15.64 9.60 -23.00
C LYS A 10 -16.07 8.85 -21.73
N ALA A 11 -16.95 7.86 -21.84
CA ALA A 11 -17.55 7.19 -20.68
C ALA A 11 -17.08 5.74 -20.44
N ARG A 12 -15.91 5.34 -20.98
CA ARG A 12 -15.16 4.20 -20.44
C ARG A 12 -13.97 4.70 -19.65
N ILE A 13 -14.25 5.42 -18.55
CA ILE A 13 -13.39 5.29 -17.37
C ILE A 13 -13.54 3.83 -16.97
N SER A 14 -12.68 2.97 -17.53
CA SER A 14 -12.64 1.57 -17.10
C SER A 14 -12.50 1.65 -15.58
N ARG A 15 -13.44 1.07 -14.84
CA ARG A 15 -13.28 0.82 -13.41
C ARG A 15 -12.10 -0.14 -13.29
N LYS A 16 -10.87 0.38 -13.42
CA LYS A 16 -9.66 -0.40 -13.17
C LYS A 16 -9.81 -0.84 -11.74
N GLN A 17 -9.75 -2.14 -11.53
CA GLN A 17 -9.82 -2.69 -10.18
C GLN A 17 -8.83 -1.92 -9.29
N PRO A 18 -9.21 -1.64 -8.03
CA PRO A 18 -8.33 -0.94 -7.11
C PRO A 18 -6.99 -1.68 -7.05
N PRO A 19 -5.85 -0.95 -6.94
CA PRO A 19 -4.56 -1.60 -6.79
C PRO A 19 -4.58 -2.45 -5.51
N GLN A 20 -4.41 -3.76 -5.69
CA GLN A 20 -4.38 -4.72 -4.60
C GLN A 20 -2.99 -4.82 -4.00
N ILE A 21 -2.91 -4.90 -2.67
CA ILE A 21 -1.67 -5.07 -1.94
C ILE A 21 -1.85 -6.08 -0.82
N GLU A 22 -0.84 -6.91 -0.62
CA GLU A 22 -0.70 -7.76 0.56
C GLU A 22 0.38 -7.20 1.50
N LEU A 23 0.04 -7.12 2.80
CA LEU A 23 0.94 -6.68 3.87
C LEU A 23 1.40 -7.91 4.68
N ARG A 24 2.59 -8.44 4.37
CA ARG A 24 3.19 -9.52 5.16
C ARG A 24 3.92 -8.94 6.36
N TRP A 25 3.21 -8.78 7.48
CA TRP A 25 3.78 -8.33 8.74
C TRP A 25 4.89 -9.26 9.23
N ARG A 26 5.96 -8.69 9.78
CA ARG A 26 7.12 -9.42 10.28
C ARG A 26 7.58 -8.86 11.60
N ASP A 27 8.27 -9.72 12.35
CA ASP A 27 9.21 -9.28 13.38
C ASP A 27 10.56 -9.05 12.71
N GLU A 28 11.06 -7.81 12.76
CA GLU A 28 12.36 -7.41 12.20
C GLU A 28 13.37 -7.03 13.30
N ASN A 29 13.13 -7.47 14.54
CA ASN A 29 14.04 -7.23 15.66
C ASN A 29 15.17 -8.28 15.67
N TYR A 30 16.30 -7.93 15.04
CA TYR A 30 17.50 -8.77 15.06
C TYR A 30 18.78 -7.93 15.02
N GLY A 31 19.64 -8.10 16.02
CA GLY A 31 20.92 -7.38 16.13
C GLY A 31 20.73 -5.87 16.28
N SER A 32 21.27 -5.08 15.36
CA SER A 32 21.23 -3.61 15.37
C SER A 32 19.93 -3.00 14.81
N VAL A 33 19.02 -3.82 14.28
CA VAL A 33 17.74 -3.35 13.74
C VAL A 33 16.67 -3.55 14.80
N HIS A 34 16.11 -2.43 15.27
CA HIS A 34 14.92 -2.42 16.12
C HIS A 34 13.75 -1.83 15.33
N ALA A 35 12.71 -2.62 15.13
CA ALA A 35 11.49 -2.28 14.40
C ALA A 35 10.29 -2.41 15.34
N VAL A 36 9.50 -1.33 15.46
CA VAL A 36 8.21 -1.41 16.16
C VAL A 36 7.15 -2.05 15.27
N ALA A 37 7.25 -1.88 13.96
CA ALA A 37 6.46 -2.62 12.99
C ALA A 37 7.23 -2.75 11.69
N ALA A 38 7.10 -3.90 11.02
CA ALA A 38 7.70 -4.11 9.73
C ALA A 38 6.84 -5.01 8.85
N PHE A 39 6.94 -4.81 7.53
CA PHE A 39 6.29 -5.68 6.57
C PHE A 39 7.03 -5.72 5.24
N ARG A 40 6.71 -6.75 4.44
CA ARG A 40 7.01 -6.77 3.00
C ARG A 40 5.71 -6.72 2.23
N ASN A 41 5.68 -6.00 1.12
CA ASN A 41 4.61 -6.16 0.15
C ASN A 41 4.97 -7.28 -0.82
N TYR A 42 4.00 -8.15 -1.11
CA TYR A 42 4.10 -9.16 -2.15
C TYR A 42 2.79 -9.21 -2.93
N VAL A 43 2.85 -9.80 -4.14
CA VAL A 43 1.74 -9.92 -5.10
C VAL A 43 1.33 -8.58 -5.74
N GLY A 44 1.30 -8.57 -7.09
CA GLY A 44 0.59 -7.56 -7.89
C GLY A 44 1.19 -6.15 -7.93
N THR A 45 2.22 -5.85 -7.14
CA THR A 45 2.80 -4.50 -7.12
C THR A 45 3.81 -4.23 -8.23
N PHE A 46 4.29 -5.25 -8.95
CA PHE A 46 5.29 -5.07 -10.02
C PHE A 46 4.68 -4.38 -11.25
N ASP A 47 3.44 -4.73 -11.61
CA ASP A 47 2.72 -4.17 -12.77
C ASP A 47 2.08 -2.80 -12.48
N TRP A 48 2.38 -2.22 -11.32
CA TRP A 48 1.87 -0.92 -10.94
C TRP A 48 2.49 0.18 -11.79
N SER A 49 1.65 1.11 -12.23
CA SER A 49 2.15 2.35 -12.83
C SER A 49 3.02 3.12 -11.83
N GLU A 50 3.95 3.93 -12.34
CA GLU A 50 4.75 4.85 -11.53
C GLU A 50 3.90 5.77 -10.63
N ARG A 51 2.72 6.16 -11.12
CA ARG A 51 1.75 6.94 -10.33
C ARG A 51 1.26 6.15 -9.11
N THR A 52 0.96 4.86 -9.27
CA THR A 52 0.54 3.98 -8.18
C THR A 52 1.68 3.78 -7.19
N HIS A 53 2.91 3.52 -7.65
CA HIS A 53 4.09 3.42 -6.79
C HIS A 53 4.36 4.70 -6.01
N ARG A 54 4.18 5.88 -6.62
CA ARG A 54 4.35 7.16 -5.93
C ARG A 54 3.31 7.36 -4.83
N ARG A 55 2.04 7.02 -5.10
CA ARG A 55 0.96 7.07 -4.10
C ARG A 55 1.25 6.12 -2.93
N PHE A 56 1.65 4.89 -3.22
CA PHE A 56 2.02 3.90 -2.22
C PHE A 56 3.16 4.40 -1.32
N ARG A 57 4.27 4.89 -1.91
CA ARG A 57 5.37 5.50 -1.16
C ARG A 57 4.93 6.68 -0.29
N GLY A 58 3.98 7.48 -0.77
CA GLY A 58 3.37 8.55 0.02
C GLY A 58 2.63 8.04 1.26
N CYS A 59 1.86 6.95 1.12
CA CYS A 59 1.15 6.31 2.23
C CYS A 59 2.13 5.81 3.29
N LEU A 60 3.19 5.12 2.86
CA LEU A 60 4.24 4.62 3.77
C LEU A 60 4.88 5.73 4.57
N LYS A 61 5.25 6.83 3.91
CA LYS A 61 5.87 7.97 4.56
C LYS A 61 4.96 8.58 5.63
N ARG A 62 3.66 8.74 5.35
CA ARG A 62 2.69 9.29 6.32
C ARG A 62 2.44 8.33 7.49
N ALA A 63 2.42 7.03 7.24
CA ALA A 63 2.30 6.00 8.27
C ALA A 63 3.59 5.79 9.09
N GLY A 64 4.71 6.42 8.72
CA GLY A 64 5.98 6.33 9.46
C GLY A 64 6.88 5.15 9.05
N PHE A 65 6.67 4.57 7.87
CA PHE A 65 7.49 3.49 7.34
C PHE A 65 8.54 4.00 6.34
N ALA A 66 9.74 3.42 6.41
CA ALA A 66 10.83 3.61 5.46
C ALA A 66 11.31 2.27 4.92
N PHE A 67 11.80 2.24 3.67
CA PHE A 67 12.36 1.01 3.11
C PHE A 67 13.77 0.77 3.64
N HIS A 68 14.01 -0.42 4.18
CA HIS A 68 15.31 -0.87 4.64
C HIS A 68 15.93 -1.85 3.64
N TYR A 69 16.93 -1.39 2.90
CA TYR A 69 17.56 -2.16 1.81
C TYR A 69 18.13 -3.52 2.26
N GLY A 70 18.85 -3.56 3.38
CA GLY A 70 19.44 -4.81 3.88
C GLY A 70 18.43 -5.87 4.36
N ARG A 71 17.15 -5.50 4.51
CA ARG A 71 16.07 -6.40 4.96
C ARG A 71 15.00 -6.62 3.90
N CYS A 72 15.08 -5.87 2.78
CA CYS A 72 14.05 -5.82 1.74
C CYS A 72 12.65 -5.66 2.34
N ALA A 73 12.51 -4.79 3.33
CA ALA A 73 11.29 -4.59 4.11
C ALA A 73 11.04 -3.12 4.38
N TYR A 74 9.77 -2.77 4.61
CA TYR A 74 9.38 -1.47 5.12
C TYR A 74 9.32 -1.54 6.64
N ILE A 75 9.99 -0.61 7.31
CA ILE A 75 10.17 -0.61 8.76
C ILE A 75 9.74 0.74 9.33
N ALA A 76 8.98 0.68 10.42
CA ALA A 76 8.81 1.79 11.35
C ALA A 76 9.69 1.53 12.59
N HIS A 77 10.52 2.50 12.95
CA HIS A 77 11.46 2.39 14.08
C HIS A 77 10.92 2.95 15.41
N GLN A 78 9.85 3.75 15.35
CA GLN A 78 9.34 4.51 16.50
C GLN A 78 7.81 4.52 16.55
N GLY A 79 7.26 4.73 17.75
CA GLY A 79 5.83 4.70 18.03
C GLY A 79 5.36 3.31 18.46
N ASP A 80 4.05 3.16 18.62
CA ASP A 80 3.45 1.87 18.97
C ASP A 80 3.25 0.97 17.74
N SER A 81 3.49 -0.33 17.90
CA SER A 81 3.35 -1.32 16.83
C SER A 81 1.95 -1.32 16.24
N ALA A 82 0.91 -1.39 17.08
CA ALA A 82 -0.47 -1.47 16.62
C ALA A 82 -0.84 -0.18 15.91
N GLU A 83 -0.56 0.98 16.52
CA GLU A 83 -0.83 2.29 15.91
C GLU A 83 -0.19 2.43 14.52
N ARG A 84 1.06 1.99 14.32
CA ARG A 84 1.72 2.04 13.00
C ARG A 84 1.04 1.14 11.98
N LYS A 85 0.64 -0.07 12.38
CA LYS A 85 -0.08 -1.01 11.49
C LYS A 85 -1.44 -0.45 11.08
N TYR A 86 -2.19 0.11 12.04
CA TYR A 86 -3.47 0.77 11.79
C TYR A 86 -3.32 1.97 10.85
N ALA A 87 -2.38 2.87 11.15
CA ALA A 87 -2.13 4.06 10.34
C ALA A 87 -1.77 3.70 8.89
N LEU A 88 -0.99 2.64 8.67
CA LEU A 88 -0.69 2.18 7.30
C LEU A 88 -1.95 1.70 6.58
N CYS A 89 -2.78 0.89 7.24
CA CYS A 89 -3.99 0.36 6.61
C CYS A 89 -4.98 1.50 6.27
N ASP A 90 -5.11 2.49 7.14
CA ASP A 90 -5.94 3.68 6.89
C ASP A 90 -5.42 4.54 5.75
N GLU A 91 -4.11 4.80 5.70
CA GLU A 91 -3.49 5.54 4.61
C GLU A 91 -3.66 4.85 3.26
N LEU A 92 -3.54 3.53 3.23
CA LEU A 92 -3.76 2.72 2.02
C LEU A 92 -5.24 2.76 1.59
N ALA A 93 -6.17 2.61 2.52
CA ALA A 93 -7.60 2.66 2.21
C ALA A 93 -8.05 4.06 1.75
N ALA A 94 -7.58 5.12 2.42
CA ALA A 94 -7.83 6.50 2.00
C ALA A 94 -7.24 6.79 0.60
N ALA A 95 -6.13 6.13 0.26
CA ALA A 95 -5.57 6.16 -1.09
C ALA A 95 -6.23 5.15 -2.06
N GLY A 96 -7.29 4.45 -1.68
CA GLY A 96 -8.04 3.54 -2.55
C GLY A 96 -7.27 2.29 -2.96
N PHE A 97 -6.32 1.84 -2.14
CA PHE A 97 -5.74 0.52 -2.25
C PHE A 97 -6.65 -0.51 -1.59
N GLU A 98 -6.74 -1.69 -2.19
CA GLU A 98 -7.43 -2.83 -1.60
C GLU A 98 -6.40 -3.70 -0.88
N ILE A 99 -6.54 -3.87 0.43
CA ILE A 99 -5.63 -4.71 1.22
C ILE A 99 -6.21 -6.12 1.24
N VAL A 100 -5.63 -7.01 0.43
CA VAL A 100 -6.14 -8.39 0.27
C VAL A 100 -5.64 -9.33 1.37
N HIS A 101 -4.57 -8.96 2.07
CA HIS A 101 -4.04 -9.69 3.22
C HIS A 101 -3.28 -8.75 4.16
N GLY A 102 -3.35 -9.02 5.46
CA GLY A 102 -2.66 -8.24 6.48
C GLY A 102 -3.35 -6.92 6.84
N ASP A 103 -4.61 -6.72 6.46
CA ASP A 103 -5.41 -5.62 7.02
C ASP A 103 -5.69 -5.91 8.50
N VAL A 104 -5.14 -5.08 9.39
CA VAL A 104 -5.32 -5.26 10.84
C VAL A 104 -6.63 -4.65 11.36
N ARG A 105 -7.37 -3.93 10.51
CA ARG A 105 -8.62 -3.26 10.90
C ARG A 105 -9.84 -4.17 10.84
N THR A 106 -9.76 -5.25 10.06
CA THR A 106 -10.86 -6.21 9.86
C THR A 106 -10.94 -7.30 10.92
N GLY A 107 -10.07 -7.23 11.95
CA GLY A 107 -9.97 -8.20 13.04
C GLY A 107 -10.44 -7.70 14.41
N GLN A 108 -11.31 -6.68 14.46
CA GLN A 108 -12.08 -6.37 15.68
C GLN A 108 -13.44 -7.05 15.65
#